data_AF-A0A5E7RH13-F1
#
_entry.id   AF-A0A5E7RH13-F1
#
_cell.length_a   1.000
_cell.length_b   1.000
_cell.length_c   1.000
_cell.angle_alpha   90.00
_cell.angle_beta   90.00
_cell.angle_gamma   90.00
#
_symmetry.space_group_name_H-M   'P 1'
#
loop_
_entity.id
_entity.type
_entity.pdbx_description
1 polymer ?
#
loop_
_entity_poly.entity_id
_entity_poly.type
_entity_poly.pdbx_seq_one_letter_code
_entity_poly.pdbx_strand_id
1 'polypeptide(L)' 'MGKRLVIVLDMPDRRLAVPNPANYRFAVFCCSYKMDMGSTPDHALALFVDQAMAERYGAWMWPTTFQVVDLEDPLGARK' A
#
# COMPACT_ATOMS: atom_id res chain seq x y z
N MET A 1 35.87 0.68 -9.45
CA MET A 1 35.67 1.16 -8.07
C MET A 1 34.30 1.83 -7.98
N GLY A 2 33.23 1.03 -7.90
CA GLY A 2 31.85 1.51 -7.93
C GLY A 2 31.42 1.99 -6.54
N LYS A 3 31.17 3.29 -6.40
CA LYS A 3 30.65 3.88 -5.16
C LYS A 3 29.21 3.42 -5.02
N ARG A 4 28.98 2.43 -4.15
CA ARG A 4 27.63 2.05 -3.74
C ARG A 4 27.07 3.27 -3.00
N LEU A 5 26.19 4.02 -3.65
CA LEU A 5 25.50 5.14 -3.05
C LEU A 5 24.57 4.55 -1.99
N VAL A 6 25.10 4.38 -0.78
CA VAL A 6 24.28 4.14 0.40
C VAL A 6 23.62 5.47 0.68
N ILE A 7 22.38 5.62 0.20
CA ILE A 7 21.50 6.68 0.66
C ILE A 7 21.29 6.37 2.13
N VAL A 8 22.08 7.02 2.99
CA VAL A 8 21.81 7.07 4.42
C VAL A 8 20.57 7.95 4.52
N LEU A 9 19.40 7.32 4.45
CA LEU A 9 18.17 7.95 4.89
C LEU A 9 18.45 8.44 6.30
N ASP A 10 18.26 9.74 6.49
CA ASP A 10 18.40 10.47 7.73
C ASP A 10 18.00 9.61 8.94
N MET A 11 18.76 9.68 10.03
CA MET A 11 18.63 8.75 11.16
C MET A 11 17.15 8.54 11.48
N PRO A 12 16.63 7.30 11.42
CA PRO A 12 15.23 7.06 11.73
C PRO A 12 14.95 7.69 13.09
N ASP A 13 13.94 8.55 13.16
CA ASP A 13 13.52 9.15 14.42
C ASP A 13 13.47 8.03 15.45
N ARG A 14 14.21 8.17 16.57
CA ARG A 14 14.36 7.11 17.57
C ARG A 14 13.02 6.67 18.16
N ARG A 15 11.97 7.46 17.97
CA ARG A 15 10.61 7.16 18.41
C ARG A 15 9.82 6.33 17.39
N LEU A 16 10.32 6.22 16.15
CA LEU A 16 9.71 5.46 15.07
C LEU A 16 10.44 4.13 14.88
N ALA A 17 9.69 3.04 14.94
CA ALA A 17 10.23 1.74 14.55
C ALA A 17 10.50 1.72 13.04
N VAL A 18 11.55 1.01 12.62
CA VAL A 18 11.77 0.72 11.19
C VAL A 18 10.61 -0.14 10.70
N PRO A 19 9.82 0.32 9.71
CA PRO A 19 8.67 -0.45 9.24
C PRO A 19 9.15 -1.71 8.55
N ASN A 20 8.65 -2.87 9.00
CA ASN A 20 8.86 -4.14 8.33
C ASN A 20 7.68 -4.39 7.36
N PRO A 21 7.91 -4.46 6.04
CA PRO A 21 6.83 -4.71 5.07
C PRO A 21 6.02 -5.97 5.36
N ALA A 22 6.64 -7.00 5.97
CA ALA A 22 5.95 -8.25 6.32
C ALA A 22 4.88 -8.08 7.42
N ASN A 23 4.87 -6.96 8.15
CA ASN A 23 3.86 -6.70 9.17
C ASN A 23 2.55 -6.16 8.59
N TYR A 24 2.53 -5.78 7.31
CA TYR A 24 1.37 -5.16 6.68
C TYR A 24 0.73 -6.13 5.71
N ARG A 25 -0.44 -6.64 6.10
CA ARG A 25 -1.18 -7.66 5.35
C ARG A 25 -2.09 -7.09 4.28
N PHE A 26 -2.60 -5.87 4.46
CA PHE A 26 -3.61 -5.31 3.57
C PHE A 26 -3.02 -4.18 2.73
N ALA A 27 -3.26 -4.21 1.42
CA ALA A 27 -2.83 -3.18 0.49
C ALA A 27 -4.04 -2.45 -0.11
N VAL A 28 -3.98 -1.12 -0.15
CA VAL A 28 -5.01 -0.28 -0.78
C VAL A 28 -4.57 0.16 -2.17
N PHE A 29 -5.43 -0.03 -3.16
CA PHE A 29 -5.26 0.42 -4.54
C PHE A 29 -6.33 1.47 -4.88
N CYS A 30 -5.96 2.48 -5.68
CA CYS A 30 -6.87 3.54 -6.17
C CYS A 30 -7.80 3.07 -7.30
N CYS A 31 -7.56 1.89 -7.87
CA CYS A 31 -8.22 1.31 -9.05
C CYS A 31 -8.66 2.36 -10.09
N SER A 32 -7.85 3.39 -10.35
CA SER A 32 -8.17 4.49 -11.26
C SER A 32 -8.34 4.01 -12.70
N TYR A 33 -7.78 2.84 -13.02
CA TYR A 33 -8.03 2.13 -14.28
C TYR A 33 -9.53 1.85 -14.50
N LYS A 34 -10.35 1.72 -13.44
CA LYS A 34 -11.82 1.53 -13.56
C LYS A 34 -12.53 2.75 -14.16
N MET A 35 -11.90 3.93 -14.10
CA MET A 35 -12.41 5.19 -14.67
C MET A 35 -11.73 5.53 -16.01
N ASP A 36 -11.00 4.58 -16.61
CA ASP A 36 -10.26 4.76 -17.88
C ASP A 36 -9.20 5.88 -17.81
N MET A 37 -8.73 6.22 -16.60
CA MET A 37 -7.76 7.30 -16.34
C MET A 37 -6.30 6.86 -16.37
N GLY A 38 -6.01 5.58 -16.59
CA GLY A 38 -4.64 5.05 -16.64
C GLY A 38 -4.57 3.64 -17.21
N SER A 39 -3.50 3.34 -17.95
CA SER A 39 -3.31 2.07 -18.66
C SER A 39 -2.33 1.11 -17.97
N THR A 40 -1.67 1.56 -16.90
CA THR A 40 -0.69 0.77 -16.14
C THR A 40 -1.36 0.10 -14.93
N PRO A 41 -0.92 -1.10 -14.51
CA PRO A 41 -1.37 -1.70 -13.27
C PRO A 41 -1.17 -0.72 -12.10
N ASP A 42 -2.22 -0.49 -11.31
CA ASP A 42 -2.10 0.38 -10.13
C ASP A 42 -1.15 -0.26 -9.11
N HIS A 43 -0.24 0.55 -8.56
CA HIS A 43 0.58 0.14 -7.43
C HIS A 43 -0.19 0.34 -6.12
N ALA A 44 0.13 -0.47 -5.10
CA ALA A 44 -0.41 -0.25 -3.76
C ALA A 44 0.01 1.14 -3.26
N LEU A 45 -0.98 1.96 -2.91
CA LEU A 45 -0.74 3.33 -2.43
C LEU A 45 -0.49 3.37 -0.93
N ALA A 46 -1.06 2.43 -0.19
CA ALA A 46 -0.88 2.32 1.26
C ALA A 46 -0.95 0.86 1.72
N LEU A 47 -0.21 0.57 2.80
CA LEU A 47 -0.15 -0.72 3.45
C LEU A 47 -0.69 -0.61 4.88
N PHE A 48 -1.51 -1.56 5.29
CA PHE A 48 -2.16 -1.59 6.59
C PHE A 48 -2.01 -2.97 7.24
N VAL A 49 -1.92 -2.95 8.57
CA VAL A 49 -1.95 -4.18 9.39
C VAL A 49 -3.39 -4.70 9.51
N ASP A 50 -4.37 -3.79 9.51
CA ASP A 50 -5.78 -4.08 9.76
C ASP A 50 -6.65 -3.75 8.52
N GLN A 51 -7.59 -4.64 8.20
CA GLN A 51 -8.46 -4.51 7.04
C GLN A 51 -9.44 -3.34 7.19
N ALA A 52 -10.08 -3.18 8.35
CA ALA A 52 -11.09 -2.15 8.54
C ALA A 52 -10.48 -0.75 8.45
N MET A 53 -9.22 -0.60 8.89
CA MET A 53 -8.47 0.64 8.71
C MET A 53 -8.15 0.91 7.23
N ALA A 54 -7.73 -0.12 6.49
CA ALA A 54 -7.48 -0.02 5.05
C ALA A 54 -8.76 0.40 4.28
N GLU A 55 -9.89 -0.20 4.63
CA GLU A 55 -11.20 0.11 4.02
C GLU A 55 -11.66 1.52 4.33
N ARG A 56 -11.53 1.97 5.59
CA ARG A 56 -11.86 3.36 5.97
C ARG A 56 -11.00 4.37 5.24
N TYR A 57 -9.70 4.10 5.12
CA TYR A 57 -8.79 4.96 4.39
C TYR A 57 -9.15 5.02 2.90
N GLY A 58 -9.38 3.86 2.28
CA GLY A 58 -9.78 3.76 0.88
C GLY A 58 -11.10 4.47 0.60
N ALA A 59 -12.13 4.26 1.42
CA ALA A 59 -13.43 4.91 1.28
C ALA A 59 -13.37 6.43 1.48
N TRP A 60 -12.49 6.92 2.36
CA TRP A 60 -12.29 8.35 2.56
C TRP A 60 -11.61 9.02 1.36
N MET A 61 -10.60 8.35 0.77
CA MET A 61 -9.84 8.88 -0.37
C MET A 61 -10.58 8.72 -1.71
N TRP A 62 -11.21 7.56 -1.92
CA TRP A 62 -11.87 7.17 -3.17
C TRP A 62 -13.19 6.46 -2.87
N PRO A 63 -14.28 7.19 -2.62
CA PRO A 63 -15.53 6.61 -2.12
C PRO A 63 -16.09 5.44 -2.92
N THR A 64 -15.79 5.36 -4.22
CA THR A 64 -16.36 4.36 -5.13
C THR A 64 -15.33 3.54 -5.90
N THR A 65 -14.04 3.88 -5.83
CA THR A 65 -13.03 3.32 -6.74
C THR A 65 -11.81 2.73 -6.06
N PHE A 66 -11.83 2.41 -4.77
CA PHE A 66 -10.69 1.70 -4.14
C PHE A 66 -10.86 0.18 -4.13
N GLN A 67 -9.76 -0.52 -3.89
CA GLN A 67 -9.77 -1.94 -3.53
C GLN A 67 -8.76 -2.22 -2.42
N VAL A 68 -9.17 -3.01 -1.43
CA VAL A 68 -8.30 -3.58 -0.40
C VAL A 68 -7.98 -5.01 -0.80
N VAL A 69 -6.69 -5.35 -0.81
CA VAL A 69 -6.20 -6.70 -1.13
C VAL A 69 -5.49 -7.26 0.09
N ASP A 70 -5.85 -8.47 0.48
CA ASP A 70 -5.11 -9.27 1.44
C ASP A 70 -3.87 -9.87 0.74
N LEU A 71 -2.68 -9.55 1.21
CA LEU A 71 -1.41 -10.02 0.64
C LEU A 71 -1.11 -11.48 0.99
N GLU A 72 -1.72 -12.02 2.05
CA GLU A 72 -1.59 -13.43 2.43
C GLU A 72 -2.63 -14.31 1.70
N ASP A 73 -3.78 -13.74 1.33
CA ASP A 73 -4.80 -14.38 0.47
C ASP A 73 -5.28 -13.44 -0.65
N PRO A 74 -4.48 -13.24 -1.69
CA PRO A 74 -4.82 -12.33 -2.78
C PRO A 74 -5.99 -12.81 -3.65
N LEU A 75 -6.44 -14.07 -3.48
CA LEU A 75 -7.56 -14.65 -4.22
C LEU A 75 -8.89 -14.56 -3.45
N GLY A 76 -8.84 -14.45 -2.12
CA GLY A 76 -10.00 -14.28 -1.24
C GLY A 76 -10.72 -12.93 -1.38
N ALA A 77 -10.08 -11.91 -1.98
CA ALA A 77 -10.67 -10.59 -2.25
C ALA A 77 -11.69 -10.57 -3.41
N ARG A 78 -12.00 -11.73 -4.02
CA ARG A 78 -13.11 -11.91 -4.97
C ARG A 78 -14.34 -12.48 -4.25
N LYS A 79 -15.09 -11.67 -3.51
CA LYS A 79 -16.49 -11.96 -3.19
C LYS A 79 -17.33 -10.71 -3.31
#